data_AF-A0A163E3L8-F1
#
_entry.id   AF-A0A163E3L8-F1
#
_cell.length_a   1.000
_cell.length_b   1.000
_cell.length_c   1.000
_cell.angle_alpha   90.00
_cell.angle_beta   90.00
_cell.angle_gamma   90.00
#
_symmetry.space_group_name_H-M   'P 1'
#
loop_
_entity.id
_entity.type
_entity.pdbx_description
1 polymer ?
#
loop_
_entity_poly.entity_id
_entity_poly.type
_entity_poly.pdbx_seq_one_letter_code
_entity_poly.pdbx_strand_id
1 'polypeptide(L)'
;MKRIIIFTGIPLLLIIIFLFIYQFPEKISVVRTAVAFNDRNPDSLKNTSINIEGTIYRPLFRQHIFKGSIKIRGIKKTENYETLNTEVLKRKNGINMGNLIYNKTHNNPPQHANMLGIIWFDDSFLNISVLGTDMEDNQNEAIYIATGGTYEEGISTLRKMRDNYGSGFINFE
;
A
#
# COMPACT_ATOMS: atom_id res chain seq x y z
N MET A 1 46.28 -22.39 -9.59
CA MET A 1 45.86 -21.07 -9.06
C MET A 1 44.77 -20.39 -9.88
N LYS A 2 44.92 -20.12 -11.19
CA LYS A 2 43.86 -19.47 -12.01
C LYS A 2 42.49 -20.17 -11.94
N ARG A 3 42.44 -21.51 -11.97
CA ARG A 3 41.19 -22.28 -11.84
C ARG A 3 40.52 -22.11 -10.46
N ILE A 4 41.31 -22.08 -9.38
CA ILE A 4 40.77 -21.89 -8.02
C ILE A 4 40.17 -20.48 -7.87
N ILE A 5 40.84 -19.45 -8.40
CA ILE A 5 40.32 -18.07 -8.41
C ILE A 5 39.01 -17.96 -9.20
N ILE A 6 38.86 -18.71 -10.30
CA ILE A 6 37.60 -18.77 -11.07
C ILE A 6 36.49 -19.47 -10.26
N PHE A 7 36.81 -20.61 -9.61
CA PHE A 7 35.83 -21.39 -8.85
C PHE A 7 35.43 -20.78 -7.50
N THR A 8 36.24 -19.91 -6.90
CA THR A 8 35.90 -19.25 -5.61
C THR A 8 35.64 -17.76 -5.76
N GLY A 9 36.40 -17.05 -6.59
CA GLY A 9 36.28 -15.61 -6.78
C GLY A 9 35.00 -15.20 -7.52
N ILE A 10 34.61 -15.94 -8.56
CA ILE A 10 33.38 -15.62 -9.31
C ILE A 10 32.12 -15.83 -8.45
N PRO A 11 31.92 -16.96 -7.74
CA PRO A 11 30.78 -17.11 -6.86
C PRO A 11 30.73 -16.06 -5.74
N LEU A 12 31.88 -15.72 -5.15
CA LEU A 12 31.95 -14.70 -4.11
C LEU A 12 31.53 -13.32 -4.65
N LEU A 13 32.02 -12.95 -5.84
CA LEU A 13 31.61 -11.70 -6.50
C LEU A 13 30.10 -11.69 -6.79
N LEU A 14 29.54 -12.79 -7.29
CA LEU A 14 28.11 -12.92 -7.53
C LEU A 14 27.27 -12.80 -6.26
N ILE A 15 27.75 -13.38 -5.14
CA ILE A 15 27.09 -13.23 -3.82
C ILE A 15 27.12 -11.76 -3.38
N ILE A 16 28.26 -11.07 -3.52
CA ILE A 16 28.37 -9.65 -3.16
C ILE A 16 27.40 -8.81 -4.00
N ILE A 17 27.39 -9.02 -5.32
CA ILE A 17 26.46 -8.32 -6.24
C ILE A 17 25.01 -8.62 -5.84
N PHE A 18 24.69 -9.88 -5.55
CA PHE A 18 23.36 -10.27 -5.09
C PHE A 18 22.96 -9.56 -3.80
N LEU A 19 23.83 -9.54 -2.79
CA LEU A 19 23.56 -8.86 -1.52
C LEU A 19 23.40 -7.34 -1.67
N PHE A 20 24.11 -6.72 -2.62
CA PHE A 20 23.97 -5.29 -2.90
C PHE A 20 22.68 -4.92 -3.63
N ILE A 21 22.16 -5.81 -4.48
CA ILE A 21 20.98 -5.52 -5.31
C ILE A 21 19.70 -6.06 -4.66
N TYR A 22 19.78 -7.09 -3.83
CA TYR A 22 18.61 -7.73 -3.25
C TYR A 22 17.92 -6.84 -2.21
N GLN A 23 16.65 -6.53 -2.46
CA GLN A 23 15.81 -5.78 -1.53
C GLN A 23 15.25 -6.73 -0.47
N PHE A 24 15.93 -6.81 0.67
CA PHE A 24 15.51 -7.63 1.79
C PHE A 24 14.12 -7.23 2.31
N PRO A 25 13.38 -8.18 2.92
CA PRO A 25 12.12 -7.87 3.59
C PRO A 25 12.29 -6.78 4.62
N GLU A 26 11.41 -5.79 4.59
CA GLU A 26 11.50 -4.59 5.42
C GLU A 26 10.28 -4.51 6.33
N LYS A 27 10.52 -4.37 7.64
CA LYS A 27 9.46 -4.18 8.62
C LYS A 27 8.95 -2.74 8.54
N ILE A 28 7.63 -2.61 8.44
CA ILE A 28 6.93 -1.33 8.44
C ILE A 28 6.10 -1.26 9.71
N SER A 29 6.29 -0.21 10.51
CA SER A 29 5.47 0.11 11.67
C SER A 29 5.37 1.62 11.75
N VAL A 30 4.32 2.17 11.14
CA VAL A 30 4.17 3.62 10.96
C VAL A 30 2.72 4.04 11.10
N VAL A 31 2.53 5.25 11.63
CA VAL A 31 1.24 5.95 11.61
C VAL A 31 1.40 7.19 10.73
N ARG A 32 0.45 7.41 9.82
CA ARG A 32 0.41 8.57 8.94
C ARG A 32 -0.87 9.35 9.16
N THR A 33 -0.74 10.65 9.36
CA THR A 33 -1.90 11.55 9.30
C THR A 33 -2.45 11.53 7.87
N ALA A 34 -3.77 11.48 7.76
CA ALA A 34 -4.44 11.43 6.47
C ALA A 34 -5.76 12.20 6.53
N VAL A 35 -6.28 12.51 5.35
CA VAL A 35 -7.63 13.02 5.17
C VAL A 35 -8.45 12.00 4.39
N ALA A 36 -9.71 11.85 4.76
CA ALA A 36 -10.70 11.08 4.03
C ALA A 36 -11.78 12.04 3.51
N PHE A 37 -12.14 11.93 2.23
CA PHE A 37 -13.17 12.76 1.63
C PHE A 37 -13.83 12.04 0.45
N ASN A 38 -15.02 12.50 0.11
CA ASN A 38 -15.74 12.18 -1.12
C ASN A 38 -15.59 13.38 -2.07
N ASP A 39 -15.14 13.13 -3.30
CA ASP A 39 -14.95 14.17 -4.33
C ASP A 39 -16.26 14.88 -4.71
N ARG A 40 -17.40 14.21 -4.56
CA ARG A 40 -18.73 14.76 -4.82
C ARG A 40 -19.33 15.54 -3.66
N ASN A 41 -18.72 15.49 -2.48
CA ASN A 41 -19.25 16.14 -1.27
C ASN A 41 -18.11 16.83 -0.48
N PRO A 42 -17.86 18.12 -0.70
CA PRO A 42 -16.80 18.87 -0.01
C PRO A 42 -16.92 18.85 1.53
N ASP A 43 -18.13 18.75 2.07
CA ASP A 43 -18.39 18.72 3.52
C ASP A 43 -18.05 17.35 4.16
N SER A 44 -17.71 16.35 3.34
CA SER A 44 -17.36 15.00 3.81
C SER A 44 -15.92 14.88 4.35
N LEU A 45 -15.14 15.96 4.28
CA LEU A 45 -13.75 15.98 4.72
C LEU A 45 -13.65 15.58 6.20
N LYS A 46 -12.89 14.51 6.47
CA LYS A 46 -12.59 14.03 7.81
C LYS A 46 -11.08 13.85 7.97
N ASN A 47 -10.55 14.36 9.06
CA ASN A 47 -9.20 14.03 9.49
C ASN A 47 -9.18 12.59 10.03
N THR A 48 -8.19 11.81 9.60
CA THR A 48 -8.00 10.42 9.98
C THR A 48 -6.50 10.10 10.10
N SER A 49 -6.19 8.84 10.35
CA SER A 49 -4.82 8.33 10.35
C SER A 49 -4.79 6.91 9.79
N ILE A 50 -3.75 6.61 9.02
CA ILE A 50 -3.48 5.27 8.52
C ILE A 50 -2.41 4.65 9.41
N ASN A 51 -2.75 3.59 10.14
CA ASN A 51 -1.78 2.77 10.88
C ASN A 51 -1.39 1.57 10.02
N ILE A 52 -0.09 1.40 9.77
CA ILE A 52 0.47 0.30 8.98
C ILE A 52 1.47 -0.47 9.85
N GLU A 53 1.21 -1.77 9.99
CA GLU A 53 2.07 -2.68 10.72
C GLU A 53 2.27 -3.97 9.91
N GLY A 54 3.49 -4.30 9.55
CA GLY A 54 3.74 -5.48 8.74
C GLY A 54 5.15 -5.58 8.17
N THR A 55 5.28 -6.33 7.09
CA THR A 55 6.53 -6.51 6.36
C THR A 55 6.26 -6.49 4.87
N ILE A 56 7.03 -5.69 4.14
CA ILE A 56 7.04 -5.68 2.69
C ILE A 56 8.12 -6.62 2.17
N TYR A 57 7.73 -7.55 1.32
CA TYR A 57 8.60 -8.54 0.68
C TYR A 57 8.79 -8.17 -0.78
N ARG A 58 10.04 -8.10 -1.24
CA ARG A 58 10.43 -7.67 -2.59
C ARG A 58 11.27 -8.73 -3.32
N PRO A 59 10.70 -9.92 -3.61
CA PRO A 59 11.42 -11.01 -4.28
C PRO A 59 11.79 -10.65 -5.74
N LEU A 60 12.98 -11.06 -6.20
CA LEU A 60 13.54 -10.70 -7.51
C LEU A 60 12.72 -11.13 -8.75
N PHE A 61 11.87 -12.16 -8.62
CA PHE A 61 11.11 -12.73 -9.74
C PHE A 61 9.66 -13.07 -9.40
N ARG A 62 9.13 -12.49 -8.31
CA ARG A 62 7.74 -12.67 -7.90
C ARG A 62 7.14 -11.31 -7.59
N GLN A 63 5.81 -11.25 -7.52
CA GLN A 63 5.13 -10.03 -7.11
C GLN A 63 5.59 -9.61 -5.71
N HIS A 64 5.77 -8.30 -5.53
CA HIS A 64 5.97 -7.74 -4.20
C HIS A 64 4.69 -7.92 -3.40
N ILE A 65 4.84 -8.16 -2.11
CA ILE A 65 3.69 -8.38 -1.23
C ILE A 65 3.93 -7.69 0.10
N PHE A 66 2.96 -6.91 0.54
CA PHE A 66 2.90 -6.44 1.91
C PHE A 66 2.05 -7.42 2.73
N LYS A 67 2.63 -7.94 3.81
CA LYS A 67 1.94 -8.81 4.77
C LYS A 67 1.84 -8.07 6.09
N GLY A 68 0.62 -7.83 6.55
CA GLY A 68 0.38 -7.06 7.77
C GLY A 68 -1.00 -6.46 7.80
N SER A 69 -1.17 -5.47 8.66
CA SER A 69 -2.40 -4.73 8.84
C SER A 69 -2.25 -3.29 8.35
N ILE A 70 -3.26 -2.81 7.64
CA ILE A 70 -3.45 -1.41 7.29
C ILE A 70 -4.79 -1.03 7.90
N LYS A 71 -4.82 -0.09 8.83
CA LYS A 71 -6.06 0.35 9.52
C LYS A 71 -6.25 1.83 9.33
N ILE A 72 -7.46 2.25 8.98
CA ILE A 72 -7.80 3.65 8.74
C ILE A 72 -8.75 4.09 9.85
N ARG A 73 -8.30 5.04 10.67
CA ARG A 73 -9.03 5.44 11.88
C ARG A 73 -10.42 5.97 11.53
N GLY A 74 -11.44 5.50 12.24
CA GLY A 74 -12.82 5.91 12.03
C GLY A 74 -13.54 5.14 10.92
N ILE A 75 -12.85 4.25 10.18
CA ILE A 75 -13.46 3.35 9.21
C ILE A 75 -13.56 1.96 9.86
N LYS A 76 -14.73 1.66 10.44
CA LYS A 76 -15.00 0.48 11.26
C LYS A 76 -14.57 -0.84 10.61
N LYS A 77 -14.81 -1.02 9.31
CA LYS A 77 -14.41 -2.25 8.61
C LYS A 77 -12.89 -2.45 8.65
N THR A 78 -12.11 -1.39 8.45
CA THR A 78 -10.64 -1.48 8.46
C THR A 78 -10.06 -1.71 9.86
N GLU A 79 -10.75 -1.27 10.90
CA GLU A 79 -10.29 -1.40 12.29
C GLU A 79 -10.58 -2.79 12.87
N ASN A 80 -11.71 -3.38 12.48
CA ASN A 80 -12.24 -4.62 13.07
C ASN A 80 -11.96 -5.87 12.23
N TYR A 81 -11.65 -5.74 10.94
CA TYR A 81 -11.43 -6.88 10.05
C TYR A 81 -9.94 -7.08 9.82
N GLU A 82 -9.57 -8.30 9.40
CA GLU A 82 -8.20 -8.59 9.02
C GLU A 82 -7.91 -8.07 7.61
N THR A 83 -6.79 -7.36 7.46
CA THR A 83 -6.26 -6.98 6.15
C THR A 83 -5.67 -8.23 5.49
N LEU A 84 -6.16 -8.59 4.31
CA LEU A 84 -5.51 -9.61 3.50
C LEU A 84 -4.19 -9.08 2.94
N ASN A 85 -3.29 -9.97 2.54
CA ASN A 85 -2.02 -9.55 1.95
C ASN A 85 -2.24 -8.61 0.76
N THR A 86 -1.56 -7.47 0.77
CA THR A 86 -1.59 -6.52 -0.34
C THR A 86 -0.55 -6.92 -1.37
N GLU A 87 -1.02 -7.58 -2.43
CA GLU A 87 -0.19 -7.88 -3.60
C GLU A 87 0.02 -6.62 -4.43
N VAL A 88 1.28 -6.36 -4.81
CA VAL A 88 1.61 -5.27 -5.73
C VAL A 88 1.33 -5.72 -7.15
N LEU A 89 0.22 -5.24 -7.69
CA LEU A 89 -0.26 -5.56 -9.03
C LEU A 89 0.52 -4.83 -10.12
N LYS A 90 0.92 -3.59 -9.83
CA LYS A 90 1.69 -2.75 -10.75
C LYS A 90 2.59 -1.80 -9.97
N ARG A 91 3.79 -1.56 -10.49
CA ARG A 91 4.77 -0.62 -9.92
C ARG A 91 5.26 0.32 -11.01
N LYS A 92 5.30 1.61 -10.71
CA LYS A 92 5.86 2.63 -11.62
C LYS A 92 6.49 3.76 -10.81
N ASN A 93 7.74 4.10 -11.15
CA ASN A 93 8.50 5.21 -10.54
C ASN A 93 8.46 5.23 -9.00
N GLY A 94 8.67 4.07 -8.36
CA GLY A 94 8.68 3.94 -6.90
C GLY A 94 7.30 3.91 -6.24
N ILE A 95 6.21 4.02 -7.01
CA ILE A 95 4.84 3.88 -6.52
C ILE A 95 4.31 2.49 -6.84
N ASN A 96 3.85 1.80 -5.80
CA ASN A 96 3.22 0.49 -5.86
C ASN A 96 1.70 0.67 -5.88
N MET A 97 1.00 -0.09 -6.72
CA MET A 97 -0.45 -0.20 -6.74
C MET A 97 -0.83 -1.63 -6.34
N GLY A 98 -1.75 -1.77 -5.40
CA GLY A 98 -2.21 -3.06 -4.92
C GLY A 98 -3.68 -3.05 -4.49
N ASN A 99 -4.19 -4.24 -4.20
CA ASN A 99 -5.51 -4.39 -3.62
C ASN A 99 -5.47 -4.18 -2.10
N LEU A 100 -6.47 -3.49 -1.58
CA LEU A 100 -6.72 -3.34 -0.16
C LEU A 100 -8.01 -4.07 0.17
N ILE A 101 -7.89 -5.26 0.75
CA ILE A 101 -9.01 -6.17 1.00
C ILE A 101 -9.08 -6.46 2.49
N TYR A 102 -10.30 -6.41 3.04
CA TYR A 102 -10.55 -6.75 4.44
C TYR A 102 -11.55 -7.89 4.56
N ASN A 103 -11.30 -8.81 5.49
CA ASN A 103 -12.19 -9.94 5.74
C ASN A 103 -12.44 -10.22 7.23
N LYS A 104 -13.64 -10.72 7.54
CA LYS A 104 -13.98 -11.29 8.85
C LYS A 104 -13.53 -12.75 8.88
N THR A 105 -12.29 -12.98 9.27
CA THR A 105 -11.69 -14.31 9.38
C THR A 105 -12.26 -15.16 10.52
N HIS A 106 -12.95 -14.55 11.49
CA HIS A 106 -13.58 -15.28 12.61
C HIS A 106 -14.91 -15.98 12.25
N ASN A 107 -15.44 -15.79 11.03
CA ASN A 107 -16.59 -16.55 10.55
C ASN A 107 -16.07 -17.79 9.80
N ASN A 108 -16.61 -18.98 10.10
CA ASN A 108 -16.30 -20.21 9.36
C ASN A 108 -17.59 -20.74 8.68
N PRO A 109 -17.68 -20.79 7.34
CA PRO A 109 -16.66 -20.37 6.38
C PRO A 109 -16.44 -18.85 6.39
N PRO A 110 -15.26 -18.37 5.99
CA PRO A 110 -15.03 -16.94 5.81
C PRO A 110 -16.07 -16.43 4.83
N GLN A 111 -16.98 -15.59 5.32
CA GLN A 111 -17.95 -14.92 4.45
C GLN A 111 -17.19 -13.97 3.52
N HIS A 112 -17.83 -13.64 2.40
CA HIS A 112 -17.31 -12.86 1.27
C HIS A 112 -16.36 -11.70 1.67
N ALA A 113 -15.44 -11.32 0.78
CA ALA A 113 -14.63 -10.12 0.95
C ALA A 113 -15.55 -8.93 1.26
N ASN A 114 -15.38 -8.34 2.45
CA ASN A 114 -16.38 -7.42 3.00
C ASN A 114 -16.08 -5.95 2.69
N MET A 115 -14.90 -5.67 2.12
CA MET A 115 -14.46 -4.35 1.71
C MET A 115 -13.33 -4.51 0.68
N LEU A 116 -13.48 -3.79 -0.43
CA LEU A 116 -12.49 -3.71 -1.50
C LEU A 116 -12.11 -2.24 -1.72
N GLY A 117 -10.82 -2.00 -1.80
CA GLY A 117 -10.25 -0.74 -2.24
C GLY A 117 -8.99 -0.98 -3.05
N ILE A 118 -8.53 0.06 -3.73
CA ILE A 118 -7.22 0.08 -4.36
C ILE A 118 -6.34 1.01 -3.55
N ILE A 119 -5.13 0.56 -3.26
CA ILE A 119 -4.12 1.34 -2.53
C ILE A 119 -2.94 1.61 -3.45
N TRP A 120 -2.47 2.85 -3.42
CA TRP A 120 -1.18 3.27 -3.94
C TRP A 120 -0.29 3.69 -2.78
N PHE A 121 0.96 3.29 -2.81
CA PHE A 121 1.92 3.61 -1.75
C PHE A 121 3.36 3.59 -2.26
N ASP A 122 4.22 4.43 -1.69
CA ASP A 122 5.67 4.28 -1.87
C ASP A 122 6.25 3.17 -0.97
N ASP A 123 7.49 2.79 -1.22
CA ASP A 123 8.16 1.68 -0.53
C ASP A 123 8.25 1.87 1.01
N SER A 124 8.13 3.10 1.50
CA SER A 124 8.22 3.48 2.92
C SER A 124 6.86 3.80 3.57
N PHE A 125 5.77 3.66 2.82
CA PHE A 125 4.43 4.09 3.22
C PHE A 125 4.42 5.56 3.70
N LEU A 126 5.21 6.43 3.08
CA LEU A 126 5.21 7.86 3.38
C LEU A 126 4.06 8.57 2.68
N ASN A 127 3.91 8.33 1.38
CA ASN A 127 2.80 8.80 0.56
C ASN A 127 1.86 7.62 0.32
N ILE A 128 0.61 7.73 0.78
CA ILE A 128 -0.41 6.70 0.62
C ILE A 128 -1.66 7.36 0.04
N SER A 129 -2.25 6.67 -0.93
CA SER A 129 -3.56 7.01 -1.52
C SER A 129 -4.41 5.76 -1.54
N VAL A 130 -5.67 5.86 -1.12
CA VAL A 130 -6.64 4.78 -1.16
C VAL A 130 -7.91 5.27 -1.84
N LEU A 131 -8.42 4.46 -2.75
CA LEU A 131 -9.77 4.59 -3.28
C LEU A 131 -10.60 3.42 -2.74
N GLY A 132 -11.58 3.70 -1.88
CA GLY A 132 -12.49 2.70 -1.35
C GLY A 132 -13.92 2.95 -1.82
N THR A 133 -14.63 1.90 -2.21
CA THR A 133 -16.03 1.99 -2.69
C THR A 133 -17.03 1.35 -1.72
N ASP A 134 -16.55 0.67 -0.68
CA ASP A 134 -17.39 -0.04 0.32
C ASP A 134 -16.76 0.04 1.72
N MET A 135 -16.24 1.24 2.07
CA MET A 135 -15.58 1.47 3.36
C MET A 135 -16.59 1.61 4.51
N GLU A 136 -17.79 2.14 4.22
CA GLU A 136 -18.91 2.33 5.14
C GLU A 136 -20.17 1.67 4.56
N ASP A 137 -21.21 1.41 5.38
CA ASP A 137 -22.42 0.65 4.98
C ASP A 137 -23.25 1.31 3.85
N ASN A 138 -22.86 2.50 3.40
CA ASN A 138 -23.46 3.21 2.28
C ASN A 138 -22.67 2.93 0.98
N GLN A 139 -23.02 1.83 0.31
CA GLN A 139 -22.27 1.15 -0.76
C GLN A 139 -22.06 1.93 -2.08
N ASN A 140 -22.40 3.22 -2.16
CA ASN A 140 -22.51 3.94 -3.43
C ASN A 140 -21.56 5.14 -3.59
N GLU A 141 -20.71 5.43 -2.60
CA GLU A 141 -19.83 6.60 -2.63
C GLU A 141 -18.36 6.22 -2.51
N ALA A 142 -17.57 6.67 -3.49
CA ALA A 142 -16.13 6.54 -3.46
C ALA A 142 -15.55 7.45 -2.36
N ILE A 143 -14.75 6.86 -1.48
CA ILE A 143 -14.00 7.58 -0.46
C ILE A 143 -12.53 7.55 -0.86
N TYR A 144 -11.96 8.75 -0.97
CA TYR A 144 -10.55 8.98 -1.19
C TYR A 144 -9.89 9.19 0.17
N ILE A 145 -8.84 8.42 0.46
CA ILE A 145 -7.98 8.65 1.62
C ILE A 145 -6.57 8.94 1.14
N ALA A 146 -5.99 10.05 1.58
CA ALA A 146 -4.64 10.45 1.21
C ALA A 146 -3.85 10.92 2.42
N THR A 147 -2.55 10.65 2.47
CA THR A 147 -1.69 11.18 3.53
C THR A 147 -1.59 12.69 3.45
N GLY A 148 -1.78 13.36 4.60
CA GLY A 148 -1.88 14.81 4.73
C GLY A 148 -2.62 15.19 6.01
N GLY A 149 -2.23 16.28 6.65
CA GLY A 149 -2.89 16.84 7.82
C GLY A 149 -4.05 17.79 7.48
N THR A 150 -4.14 18.25 6.22
CA THR A 150 -5.23 19.07 5.69
C THR A 150 -5.69 18.55 4.33
N TYR A 151 -6.80 19.09 3.84
CA TYR A 151 -7.31 18.78 2.50
C TYR A 151 -6.27 19.07 1.42
N GLU A 152 -5.64 20.25 1.47
CA GLU A 152 -4.63 20.71 0.51
C GLU A 152 -3.40 19.81 0.51
N GLU A 153 -2.96 19.37 1.70
CA GLU A 153 -1.85 18.41 1.82
C GLU A 153 -2.24 17.05 1.23
N GLY A 154 -3.46 16.57 1.48
CA GLY A 154 -4.00 15.36 0.87
C GLY A 154 -4.04 15.44 -0.66
N ILE A 155 -4.58 16.52 -1.21
CA ILE A 155 -4.62 16.79 -2.67
C ILE A 155 -3.19 16.88 -3.25
N SER A 156 -2.27 17.53 -2.54
CA SER A 156 -0.86 17.60 -2.95
C SER A 156 -0.23 16.21 -3.03
N THR A 157 -0.48 15.34 -2.05
CA THR A 157 -0.07 13.93 -2.08
C THR A 157 -0.65 13.22 -3.31
N LEU A 158 -1.95 13.35 -3.55
CA LEU A 158 -2.60 12.71 -4.70
C LEU A 158 -1.99 13.17 -6.03
N ARG A 159 -1.74 14.47 -6.19
CA ARG A 159 -1.10 15.04 -7.39
C ARG A 159 0.31 14.50 -7.56
N LYS A 160 1.13 14.52 -6.51
CA LYS A 160 2.50 13.97 -6.54
C LYS A 160 2.52 12.50 -6.94
N MET A 161 1.62 11.70 -6.39
CA MET A 161 1.53 10.28 -6.70
C MET A 161 1.04 10.05 -8.13
N ARG A 162 0.05 10.81 -8.60
CA ARG A 162 -0.42 10.81 -9.98
C ARG A 162 0.70 11.16 -10.96
N ASP A 163 1.48 12.20 -10.69
CA ASP A 163 2.52 12.68 -11.59
C ASP A 163 3.65 11.64 -11.71
N ASN A 164 3.97 10.93 -10.61
CA ASN A 164 4.94 9.84 -10.62
C ASN A 164 4.40 8.56 -11.28
N TYR A 165 3.17 8.15 -10.98
CA TYR A 165 2.61 6.89 -11.48
C TYR A 165 2.07 7.02 -12.91
N GLY A 166 1.52 8.18 -13.28
CA GLY A 166 0.91 8.47 -14.57
C GLY A 166 -0.43 7.75 -14.79
N SER A 167 -0.71 7.38 -16.04
CA SER A 167 -1.97 6.72 -16.42
C SER A 167 -2.22 5.43 -15.62
N GLY A 168 -3.39 5.37 -14.97
CA GLY A 168 -3.80 4.29 -14.08
C GLY A 168 -3.68 4.62 -12.58
N PHE A 169 -3.27 5.85 -12.21
CA PHE A 169 -3.56 6.40 -10.89
C PHE A 169 -5.02 6.85 -10.82
N ILE A 170 -5.56 7.03 -9.62
CA ILE A 170 -6.91 7.55 -9.43
C ILE A 170 -7.09 8.90 -10.13
N ASN A 171 -8.24 9.09 -10.77
CA ASN A 171 -8.67 10.42 -11.20
C ASN A 171 -9.44 11.05 -10.06
N PHE A 172 -9.07 12.27 -9.71
CA PHE A 172 -9.75 13.12 -8.75
C PHE A 172 -9.81 14.51 -9.40
N GLU A 173 -10.98 15.15 -9.37
CA GLU A 173 -11.23 16.48 -9.94
C GLU A 173 -11.35 17.53 -8.83
#